data_AF-A0A263BRQ6-F1
#
_entry.id   AF-A0A263BRQ6-F1
#
_cell.length_a   1.000
_cell.length_b   1.000
_cell.length_c   1.000
_cell.angle_alpha   90.00
_cell.angle_beta   90.00
_cell.angle_gamma   90.00
#
_symmetry.space_group_name_H-M   'P 1'
#
loop_
_entity.id
_entity.type
_entity.pdbx_description
1 polymer ?
#
loop_
_entity_poly.entity_id
_entity_poly.type
_entity_poly.pdbx_seq_one_letter_code
_entity_poly.pdbx_strand_id
1 'polypeptide(L)'
;MNLYYSLYAEQMVCALSSEFFHIDETKDLKGNGKMHQHLVPASYHRVTAVGSVIRILNGDKSDTVVKTLTSCINNAQRQDKGVVDGIEIMERNIPRKSRNQLRQIIQWQKAAEHYLKLAENNTK
;
A
#
# COMPACT_ATOMS: atom_id res chain seq x y z
N MET A 1 -10.91 -2.07 13.20
CA MET A 1 -9.52 -2.43 13.56
C MET A 1 -8.66 -2.71 12.32
N ASN A 2 -9.04 -3.62 11.41
CA ASN A 2 -8.26 -3.93 10.19
C ASN A 2 -7.93 -2.71 9.32
N LEU A 3 -8.91 -1.82 9.08
CA LEU A 3 -8.69 -0.61 8.27
C LEU A 3 -7.63 0.34 8.85
N TYR A 4 -7.54 0.44 10.18
CA TYR A 4 -6.51 1.23 10.85
C TYR A 4 -5.13 0.60 10.64
N TYR A 5 -5.00 -0.72 10.81
CA TYR A 5 -3.74 -1.42 10.57
C TYR A 5 -3.30 -1.36 9.10
N SER A 6 -4.25 -1.38 8.17
CA SER A 6 -3.99 -1.16 6.74
C SER A 6 -3.34 0.20 6.47
N LEU A 7 -3.88 1.28 7.06
CA LEU A 7 -3.31 2.63 6.93
C LEU A 7 -1.96 2.77 7.63
N TYR A 8 -1.85 2.23 8.85
CA TYR A 8 -0.59 2.28 9.58
C TYR A 8 0.53 1.55 8.84
N ALA A 9 0.24 0.37 8.30
CA ALA A 9 1.20 -0.38 7.51
C ALA A 9 1.66 0.37 6.26
N GLU A 10 0.75 1.03 5.54
CA GLU A 10 1.08 1.91 4.41
C GLU A 10 2.02 3.05 4.81
N GLN A 11 1.76 3.69 5.96
CA GLN A 11 2.63 4.76 6.49
C GLN A 11 4.03 4.23 6.79
N MET A 12 4.14 3.00 7.31
CA MET A 12 5.43 2.35 7.52
C MET A 12 6.16 2.08 6.19
N VAL A 13 5.48 1.61 5.15
CA VAL A 13 6.05 1.46 3.80
C VAL A 13 6.57 2.81 3.30
N CYS A 14 5.78 3.87 3.41
CA CYS A 14 6.15 5.22 2.99
C CYS A 14 7.39 5.75 3.72
N ALA A 15 7.41 5.71 5.04
CA ALA A 15 8.53 6.22 5.82
C ALA A 15 9.82 5.44 5.56
N LEU A 16 9.77 4.11 5.65
CA LEU A 16 10.95 3.25 5.54
C LEU A 16 11.53 3.23 4.12
N SER A 17 10.69 3.33 3.09
CA SER A 17 11.19 3.40 1.72
C SER A 17 11.76 4.76 1.34
N SER A 18 11.19 5.85 1.88
CA SER A 18 11.68 7.20 1.63
C SER A 18 13.06 7.40 2.25
N GLU A 19 13.35 6.73 3.36
CA GLU A 19 14.67 6.71 3.98
C GLU A 19 15.77 6.29 3.01
N PHE A 20 15.50 5.38 2.07
CA PHE A 20 16.51 4.96 1.09
C PHE A 20 17.03 6.12 0.23
N PHE A 21 16.24 7.17 -0.02
CA PHE A 21 16.69 8.37 -0.73
C PHE A 21 17.70 9.22 0.07
N HIS A 22 17.81 8.99 1.37
CA HIS A 22 18.68 9.74 2.29
C HIS A 22 19.94 8.97 2.69
N ILE A 23 20.08 7.71 2.30
CA ILE A 23 21.23 6.87 2.60
C ILE A 23 22.10 6.76 1.34
N ASP A 24 23.38 7.12 1.43
CA ASP A 24 24.29 7.21 0.28
C ASP A 24 24.35 5.92 -0.55
N GLU A 25 24.24 4.75 0.07
CA GLU A 25 24.35 3.47 -0.64
C GLU A 25 23.04 3.01 -1.29
N THR A 26 21.92 3.67 -0.99
CA THR A 26 20.60 3.32 -1.52
C THR A 26 19.87 4.49 -2.18
N LYS A 27 20.44 5.71 -2.19
CA LYS A 27 19.78 6.90 -2.76
C LYS A 27 19.41 6.73 -4.23
N ASP A 28 20.19 5.93 -4.96
CA ASP A 28 19.98 5.58 -6.36
C ASP A 28 19.48 4.14 -6.54
N LEU A 29 18.89 3.53 -5.51
CA LEU A 29 18.39 2.16 -5.56
C LEU A 29 17.31 2.02 -6.66
N LYS A 30 17.66 1.27 -7.70
CA LYS A 30 16.73 0.93 -8.79
C LYS A 30 15.46 0.33 -8.23
N GLY A 31 14.32 0.84 -8.70
CA GLY A 31 13.00 0.43 -8.24
C GLY A 31 12.41 1.34 -7.15
N ASN A 32 13.21 2.01 -6.32
CA ASN A 32 12.69 2.86 -5.24
C ASN A 32 11.86 4.03 -5.79
N GLY A 33 12.37 4.70 -6.84
CA GLY A 33 11.62 5.76 -7.53
C GLY A 33 10.31 5.26 -8.17
N LYS A 34 10.31 4.08 -8.81
CA LYS A 34 9.12 3.48 -9.42
C LYS A 34 8.08 3.12 -8.35
N MET A 35 8.52 2.48 -7.28
CA MET A 35 7.67 2.18 -6.13
C MET A 35 7.04 3.46 -5.57
N HIS A 36 7.83 4.52 -5.36
CA HIS A 36 7.35 5.76 -4.78
C HIS A 36 6.35 6.52 -5.67
N GLN A 37 6.48 6.42 -7.00
CA GLN A 37 5.48 6.93 -7.97
C GLN A 37 4.10 6.29 -7.78
N HIS A 38 4.04 5.05 -7.31
CA HIS A 38 2.79 4.37 -6.97
C HIS A 38 2.37 4.56 -5.51
N LEU A 39 3.33 4.71 -4.60
CA LEU A 39 3.09 4.80 -3.16
C LEU A 39 2.31 6.05 -2.76
N VAL A 40 2.60 7.20 -3.39
CA VAL A 40 1.84 8.44 -3.14
C VAL A 40 0.36 8.30 -3.55
N PRO A 41 0.03 7.86 -4.78
CA PRO A 41 -1.33 7.48 -5.14
C PRO A 41 -1.93 6.37 -4.27
N ALA A 42 -1.15 5.36 -3.88
CA ALA A 42 -1.61 4.26 -3.02
C ALA A 42 -2.10 4.78 -1.68
N SER A 43 -1.34 5.67 -1.03
CA SER A 43 -1.72 6.30 0.23
C SER A 43 -3.03 7.09 0.12
N TYR A 44 -3.20 7.89 -0.94
CA TYR A 44 -4.45 8.61 -1.21
C TYR A 44 -5.64 7.66 -1.40
N HIS A 45 -5.49 6.67 -2.27
CA HIS A 45 -6.55 5.73 -2.58
C HIS A 45 -6.87 4.82 -1.38
N ARG A 46 -5.90 4.48 -0.54
CA ARG A 46 -6.10 3.67 0.66
C ARG A 46 -6.94 4.41 1.70
N VAL A 47 -6.71 5.70 1.92
CA VAL A 47 -7.58 6.53 2.78
C VAL A 47 -9.03 6.52 2.25
N THR A 48 -9.19 6.70 0.94
CA THR A 48 -10.52 6.67 0.32
C THR A 48 -11.17 5.30 0.46
N ALA A 49 -10.43 4.22 0.19
CA ALA A 49 -10.90 2.84 0.29
C ALA A 49 -11.33 2.49 1.71
N VAL A 50 -10.63 2.98 2.74
CA VAL A 50 -11.02 2.82 4.15
C VAL A 50 -12.39 3.44 4.41
N GLY A 51 -12.60 4.68 3.97
CA GLY A 51 -13.92 5.31 4.06
C GLY A 51 -15.00 4.53 3.29
N SER A 52 -14.66 4.03 2.10
CA SER A 52 -15.56 3.21 1.29
C SER A 52 -15.98 1.92 1.98
N VAL A 53 -15.04 1.18 2.58
CA VAL A 53 -15.35 -0.05 3.34
C VAL A 53 -16.25 0.28 4.53
N ILE A 54 -15.95 1.34 5.29
CA ILE A 54 -16.77 1.75 6.45
C ILE A 54 -18.21 2.04 6.02
N ARG A 55 -18.40 2.77 4.91
CA ARG A 55 -19.73 3.09 4.38
C ARG A 55 -20.51 1.84 3.98
N ILE A 56 -19.88 0.89 3.31
CA ILE A 56 -20.55 -0.37 2.95
C ILE A 56 -20.94 -1.15 4.22
N LEU A 57 -20.04 -1.28 5.20
CA LEU A 57 -20.31 -1.96 6.47
C LEU A 57 -21.45 -1.29 7.26
N ASN A 58 -21.58 0.03 7.16
CA ASN A 58 -22.66 0.79 7.80
C ASN A 58 -23.98 0.75 7.01
N GLY A 59 -24.04 -0.03 5.92
CA GLY A 59 -25.28 -0.34 5.23
C GLY A 59 -25.67 0.65 4.14
N ASP A 60 -24.71 1.26 3.45
CA ASP A 60 -25.01 1.93 2.17
C ASP A 60 -25.59 0.92 1.17
N LYS A 61 -26.80 1.18 0.65
CA LYS A 61 -27.54 0.24 -0.23
C LYS A 61 -27.78 0.72 -1.66
N SER A 62 -27.46 1.98 -1.97
CA SER A 62 -27.65 2.49 -3.34
C SER A 62 -26.66 1.79 -4.29
N ASP A 63 -27.17 1.14 -5.33
CA ASP A 63 -26.35 0.38 -6.28
C ASP A 63 -25.22 1.21 -6.90
N THR A 64 -25.49 2.46 -7.28
CA THR A 64 -24.49 3.35 -7.89
C THR A 64 -23.46 3.82 -6.88
N VAL A 65 -23.88 4.05 -5.63
CA VAL A 65 -22.97 4.37 -4.53
C VAL A 65 -22.08 3.17 -4.24
N VAL A 66 -22.64 1.98 -4.00
CA VAL A 66 -21.87 0.75 -3.71
C VAL A 66 -20.87 0.44 -4.83
N LYS A 67 -21.28 0.55 -6.11
CA LYS A 67 -20.36 0.40 -7.25
C LYS A 67 -19.19 1.39 -7.20
N THR A 68 -19.45 2.64 -6.83
CA THR A 68 -18.42 3.67 -6.68
C THR A 68 -17.47 3.35 -5.53
N LEU A 69 -18.00 2.95 -4.37
CA LEU A 69 -17.21 2.56 -3.20
C LEU A 69 -16.30 1.36 -3.51
N THR A 70 -16.81 0.34 -4.20
CA THR A 70 -16.02 -0.81 -4.65
C THR A 70 -14.94 -0.41 -5.65
N SER A 71 -15.22 0.54 -6.56
CA SER A 71 -14.20 1.08 -7.48
C SER A 71 -13.04 1.75 -6.74
N CYS A 72 -13.34 2.50 -5.66
CA CYS A 72 -12.30 3.11 -4.81
C CYS A 72 -11.42 2.05 -4.14
N ILE A 73 -11.99 0.96 -3.63
CA ILE A 73 -11.24 -0.16 -3.03
C ILE A 73 -10.33 -0.81 -4.09
N ASN A 74 -10.86 -1.08 -5.28
CA ASN A 74 -10.10 -1.65 -6.39
C ASN A 74 -8.95 -0.74 -6.88
N ASN A 75 -9.14 0.58 -6.84
CA ASN A 75 -8.09 1.54 -7.19
C ASN A 75 -6.92 1.47 -6.20
N ALA A 76 -7.18 1.35 -4.91
CA ALA A 76 -6.13 1.17 -3.90
C ALA A 76 -5.32 -0.11 -4.16
N GLN A 77 -5.99 -1.23 -4.38
CA GLN A 77 -5.35 -2.51 -4.71
C GLN A 77 -4.56 -2.48 -6.02
N ARG A 78 -4.96 -1.65 -6.99
CA ARG A 78 -4.20 -1.47 -8.23
C ARG A 78 -2.88 -0.74 -7.96
N GLN A 79 -2.89 0.28 -7.11
CA GLN A 79 -1.66 0.99 -6.75
C GLN A 79 -0.71 0.11 -5.94
N ASP A 80 -1.24 -0.74 -5.05
CA ASP A 80 -0.45 -1.73 -4.32
C ASP A 80 0.37 -2.62 -5.25
N LYS A 81 -0.20 -3.06 -6.38
CA LYS A 81 0.55 -3.83 -7.39
C LYS A 81 1.73 -3.04 -7.95
N GLY A 82 1.55 -1.73 -8.21
CA GLY A 82 2.64 -0.88 -8.69
C GLY A 82 3.75 -0.68 -7.64
N VAL A 83 3.38 -0.62 -6.35
CA VAL A 83 4.35 -0.62 -5.24
C VAL A 83 5.13 -1.94 -5.23
N VAL A 84 4.44 -3.08 -5.31
CA VAL A 84 5.05 -4.42 -5.35
C VAL A 84 6.02 -4.56 -6.53
N ASP A 85 5.64 -4.13 -7.74
CA ASP A 85 6.53 -4.13 -8.91
C ASP A 85 7.84 -3.37 -8.66
N GLY A 86 7.75 -2.23 -7.96
CA GLY A 86 8.92 -1.43 -7.60
C GLY A 86 9.80 -2.13 -6.57
N ILE A 87 9.18 -2.75 -5.54
CA ILE A 87 9.85 -3.57 -4.53
C ILE A 87 10.62 -4.74 -5.15
N GLU A 88 10.04 -5.44 -6.13
CA GLU A 88 10.71 -6.55 -6.82
C GLU A 88 11.96 -6.09 -7.58
N ILE A 89 11.93 -4.89 -8.16
CA ILE A 89 13.12 -4.29 -8.78
C ILE A 89 14.16 -3.96 -7.70
N MET A 90 13.74 -3.39 -6.56
CA MET A 90 14.64 -3.11 -5.44
C MET A 90 15.31 -4.39 -4.93
N GLU A 91 14.57 -5.48 -4.78
CA GLU A 91 15.09 -6.75 -4.25
C GLU A 91 16.24 -7.30 -5.09
N ARG A 92 16.16 -7.14 -6.42
CA ARG A 92 17.22 -7.54 -7.36
C ARG A 92 18.46 -6.64 -7.32
N ASN A 93 18.34 -5.41 -6.83
CA ASN A 93 19.39 -4.38 -6.93
C ASN A 93 19.92 -3.89 -5.57
N ILE A 94 19.31 -4.31 -4.46
CA ILE A 94 19.65 -3.75 -3.15
C ILE A 94 21.01 -4.23 -2.63
N PRO A 95 21.85 -3.34 -2.06
CA PRO A 95 23.08 -3.73 -1.38
C PRO A 95 22.80 -4.76 -0.28
N ARG A 96 23.73 -5.71 -0.10
CA ARG A 96 23.59 -6.81 0.89
C ARG A 96 23.28 -6.29 2.30
N LYS A 97 23.90 -5.16 2.69
CA LYS A 97 23.72 -4.54 4.01
C LYS A 97 22.30 -4.00 4.26
N SER A 98 21.59 -3.61 3.20
CA SER A 98 20.24 -3.00 3.31
C SER A 98 19.11 -4.00 3.07
N ARG A 99 19.42 -5.29 2.81
CA ARG A 99 18.41 -6.34 2.56
C ARG A 99 17.41 -6.50 3.71
N ASN A 100 17.86 -6.35 4.95
CA ASN A 100 16.97 -6.48 6.11
C ASN A 100 15.94 -5.34 6.17
N GLN A 101 16.32 -4.13 5.78
CA GLN A 101 15.41 -2.97 5.72
C GLN A 101 14.37 -3.17 4.61
N LEU A 102 14.77 -3.65 3.43
CA LEU A 102 13.81 -3.98 2.36
C LEU A 102 12.86 -5.10 2.76
N ARG A 103 13.33 -6.13 3.49
CA ARG A 103 12.44 -7.17 4.02
C ARG A 103 11.38 -6.62 4.97
N GLN A 104 11.72 -5.64 5.79
CA GLN A 104 10.73 -4.96 6.64
C GLN A 104 9.69 -4.21 5.79
N ILE A 105 10.12 -3.50 4.76
CA ILE A 105 9.21 -2.81 3.82
C ILE A 105 8.27 -3.82 3.15
N ILE A 106 8.79 -4.97 2.68
CA ILE A 106 7.98 -6.05 2.09
C ILE A 106 6.93 -6.56 3.08
N GLN A 107 7.30 -6.75 4.35
CA GLN A 107 6.37 -7.22 5.38
C GLN A 107 5.27 -6.18 5.65
N TRP A 108 5.62 -4.90 5.70
CA TRP A 108 4.63 -3.82 5.86
C TRP A 108 3.70 -3.71 4.65
N GLN A 109 4.22 -3.82 3.43
CA GLN A 109 3.38 -3.81 2.22
C GLN A 109 2.38 -4.98 2.24
N LYS A 110 2.84 -6.19 2.58
CA LYS A 110 1.97 -7.35 2.74
C LYS A 110 0.90 -7.14 3.82
N ALA A 111 1.26 -6.51 4.94
CA ALA A 111 0.32 -6.20 6.01
C ALA A 111 -0.73 -5.19 5.54
N ALA A 112 -0.32 -4.14 4.82
CA ALA A 112 -1.22 -3.12 4.27
C ALA A 112 -2.27 -3.76 3.33
N GLU A 113 -1.83 -4.59 2.39
CA GLU A 113 -2.70 -5.32 1.47
C GLU A 113 -3.63 -6.30 2.21
N HIS A 114 -3.07 -7.10 3.13
CA HIS A 114 -3.81 -8.10 3.88
C HIS A 114 -4.96 -7.50 4.67
N TYR A 115 -4.70 -6.43 5.42
CA TYR A 115 -5.72 -5.81 6.26
C TYR A 115 -6.80 -5.08 5.46
N LEU A 116 -6.46 -4.49 4.30
CA LEU A 116 -7.47 -3.94 3.40
C LEU A 116 -8.39 -5.05 2.87
N LYS A 117 -7.80 -6.16 2.41
CA LYS A 117 -8.56 -7.30 1.88
C LYS A 117 -9.45 -7.97 2.93
N LEU A 118 -8.96 -8.12 4.16
CA LEU A 118 -9.78 -8.62 5.27
C LEU A 118 -10.98 -7.71 5.55
N ALA A 119 -10.78 -6.39 5.50
CA ALA A 119 -11.86 -5.45 5.72
C ALA A 119 -12.88 -5.45 4.58
N GLU A 120 -12.43 -5.57 3.33
CA GLU A 120 -13.28 -5.74 2.14
C GLU A 120 -14.09 -7.04 2.18
N ASN A 121 -13.49 -8.16 2.57
CA ASN A 121 -14.22 -9.44 2.62
C ASN A 121 -15.39 -9.42 3.61
N ASN A 122 -15.33 -8.56 4.64
CA ASN A 122 -16.44 -8.37 5.57
C ASN A 122 -17.58 -7.51 4.99
N THR A 123 -17.43 -6.97 3.78
CA THR A 123 -18.47 -6.20 3.07
C THR A 123 -19.28 -7.04 2.09
N LYS A 124 -18.99 -8.34 1.97
CA LYS A 124 -19.69 -9.30 1.10
C LYS A 124 -20.64 -10.15 1.94
#